data_AF-A0A8J7WLR6-F1
#
_entry.id   AF-A0A8J7WLR6-F1
#
_cell.length_a   1.000
_cell.length_b   1.000
_cell.length_c   1.000
_cell.angle_alpha   90.00
_cell.angle_beta   90.00
_cell.angle_gamma   90.00
#
_symmetry.space_group_name_H-M   'P 1'
#
loop_
_entity.id
_entity.type
_entity.pdbx_description
1 polymer ?
#
loop_
_entity_poly.entity_id
_entity_poly.type
_entity_poly.pdbx_seq_one_letter_code
_entity_poly.pdbx_strand_id
1 'polypeptide(L)'
;MVSSKVIQRCTNVVAPALAPGEQIQMIEVLQLGKVSAKRQVATAAVAGIASGGLLIVAARPRPYLMVMTDQRIALVDFVNTNVGKKIALSVPRANFKAGPLKGHLLTYSMQVDTIDPAMSYRFSWGRAQAKIAKRVAAALGSPIAAADQTV
;
A
#
# COMPACT_ATOMS: atom_id res chain seq x y z
N MET A 1 -1.00 -5.76 14.31
CA MET A 1 0.41 -6.17 14.31
C MET A 1 0.48 -7.55 13.65
N VAL A 2 1.46 -7.79 12.78
CA VAL A 2 1.60 -9.08 12.07
C VAL A 2 2.16 -10.13 13.03
N SER A 3 1.66 -11.37 12.99
CA SER A 3 2.16 -12.43 13.87
C SER A 3 3.54 -12.92 13.42
N SER A 4 4.36 -13.39 14.36
CA SER A 4 5.70 -13.95 14.07
C SER A 4 5.67 -15.08 13.05
N LYS A 5 4.64 -15.95 13.11
CA LYS A 5 4.42 -17.02 12.13
C LYS A 5 4.18 -16.48 10.72
N VAL A 6 3.42 -15.40 10.58
CA VAL A 6 3.15 -14.76 9.28
C VAL A 6 4.42 -14.10 8.75
N ILE A 7 5.17 -13.41 9.62
CA ILE A 7 6.48 -12.83 9.28
C ILE A 7 7.41 -13.93 8.75
N GLN A 8 7.58 -15.04 9.48
CA GLN A 8 8.46 -16.13 9.06
C GLN A 8 8.05 -16.71 7.70
N ARG A 9 6.74 -16.96 7.49
CA ARG A 9 6.24 -17.46 6.21
C ARG A 9 6.51 -16.49 5.07
N CYS A 10 6.31 -15.19 5.30
CA CYS A 10 6.59 -14.16 4.31
C CYS A 10 8.09 -14.08 3.99
N THR A 11 8.95 -14.13 5.01
CA THR A 11 10.40 -14.18 4.83
C THR A 11 10.81 -15.38 3.99
N ASN A 12 10.26 -16.58 4.24
CA ASN A 12 10.58 -17.76 3.44
C ASN A 12 10.18 -17.62 1.96
N VAL A 13 9.15 -16.84 1.67
CA VAL A 13 8.70 -16.57 0.28
C VAL A 13 9.60 -15.55 -0.40
N VAL A 14 10.09 -14.54 0.33
CA VAL A 14 10.89 -13.44 -0.24
C VAL A 14 12.39 -13.75 -0.26
N ALA A 15 12.91 -14.45 0.74
CA ALA A 15 14.32 -14.80 0.89
C ALA A 15 15.00 -15.31 -0.39
N PRO A 16 14.43 -16.26 -1.16
CA PRO A 16 15.09 -16.74 -2.38
C PRO A 16 15.15 -15.71 -3.52
N ALA A 17 14.37 -14.62 -3.44
CA ALA A 17 14.34 -13.55 -4.42
C ALA A 17 15.15 -12.30 -4.00
N LEU A 18 15.73 -12.31 -2.80
CA LEU A 18 16.59 -11.24 -2.32
C LEU A 18 17.94 -11.27 -3.05
N ALA A 19 18.44 -10.09 -3.41
CA ALA A 19 19.78 -9.95 -3.95
C ALA A 19 20.82 -10.21 -2.84
N PRO A 20 22.07 -10.60 -3.19
CA PRO A 20 23.13 -10.74 -2.20
C PRO A 20 23.30 -9.46 -1.37
N GLY A 21 23.19 -9.57 -0.05
CA GLY A 21 23.29 -8.45 0.89
C GLY A 21 22.03 -7.59 1.05
N GLU A 22 20.96 -7.86 0.29
CA GLU A 22 19.68 -7.17 0.46
C GLU A 22 19.02 -7.57 1.79
N GLN A 23 18.59 -6.59 2.58
CA GLN A 23 18.02 -6.81 3.91
C GLN A 23 16.57 -6.36 4.00
N ILE A 24 15.74 -7.21 4.62
CA ILE A 24 14.36 -6.85 4.93
C ILE A 24 14.35 -5.85 6.08
N GLN A 25 13.86 -4.65 5.81
CA GLN A 25 13.72 -3.58 6.80
C GLN A 25 12.38 -3.64 7.53
N MET A 26 11.32 -4.05 6.83
CA MET A 26 9.97 -4.04 7.38
C MET A 26 9.03 -5.00 6.64
N ILE A 27 8.11 -5.62 7.37
CA ILE A 27 7.01 -6.42 6.83
C ILE A 27 5.68 -5.94 7.43
N GLU A 28 4.78 -5.42 6.60
CA GLU A 28 3.48 -4.88 7.03
C GLU A 28 2.32 -5.38 6.19
N VAL A 29 1.13 -5.44 6.79
CA VAL A 29 -0.11 -5.64 6.04
C VAL A 29 -0.61 -4.31 5.54
N LEU A 30 -0.94 -4.24 4.25
CA LEU A 30 -1.64 -3.11 3.64
C LEU A 30 -2.70 -3.60 2.66
N GLN A 31 -3.67 -2.74 2.36
CA GLN A 31 -4.58 -2.98 1.24
C GLN A 31 -4.09 -2.21 0.02
N LEU A 32 -3.92 -2.93 -1.09
CA LEU A 32 -3.49 -2.37 -2.37
C LEU A 32 -4.70 -2.24 -3.30
N GLY A 33 -4.99 -1.01 -3.71
CA GLY A 33 -5.88 -0.72 -4.84
C GLY A 33 -5.07 -0.21 -6.04
N LYS A 34 -5.39 -0.67 -7.25
CA LYS A 34 -4.89 -0.02 -8.48
C LYS A 34 -5.75 1.19 -8.79
N VAL A 35 -5.13 2.35 -8.98
CA VAL A 35 -5.83 3.57 -9.41
C VAL A 35 -5.36 3.92 -10.81
N SER A 36 -6.26 3.90 -11.81
CA SER A 36 -5.94 4.36 -13.16
C SER A 36 -5.97 5.89 -13.19
N ALA A 37 -5.02 6.52 -13.87
CA ALA A 37 -4.96 7.98 -14.05
C ALA A 37 -6.27 8.58 -14.61
N LYS A 38 -6.99 7.85 -15.50
CA LYS A 38 -8.32 8.28 -15.99
C LYS A 38 -9.38 8.39 -14.89
N ARG A 39 -9.27 7.62 -13.80
CA ARG A 39 -10.18 7.70 -12.64
C ARG A 39 -9.86 8.85 -11.69
N GLN A 40 -8.67 9.46 -11.71
CA GLN A 40 -8.40 10.64 -10.90
C GLN A 40 -9.28 11.83 -11.34
N VAL A 41 -9.48 12.00 -12.64
CA VAL A 41 -10.39 13.03 -13.18
C VAL A 41 -11.85 12.72 -12.80
N ALA A 42 -12.26 11.44 -12.85
CA ALA A 42 -13.62 11.05 -12.50
C ALA A 42 -13.92 11.11 -10.98
N THR A 43 -12.95 10.84 -10.10
CA THR A 43 -13.19 10.83 -8.64
C THR A 43 -13.34 12.25 -8.08
N ALA A 44 -12.74 13.25 -8.71
CA ALA A 44 -13.00 14.66 -8.37
C ALA A 44 -14.44 15.07 -8.70
N ALA A 45 -15.04 14.51 -9.76
CA ALA A 45 -16.43 14.77 -10.12
C ALA A 45 -17.44 13.97 -9.27
N VAL A 46 -17.11 12.73 -8.89
CA VAL A 46 -18.03 11.81 -8.17
C VAL A 46 -18.13 12.11 -6.67
N ALA A 47 -17.14 12.76 -6.05
CA ALA A 47 -17.26 13.18 -4.65
C ALA A 47 -18.36 14.23 -4.43
N GLY A 48 -18.86 14.88 -5.49
CA GLY A 48 -19.98 15.82 -5.42
C GLY A 48 -21.36 15.22 -5.76
N ILE A 49 -21.42 14.09 -6.47
CA ILE A 49 -22.69 13.56 -7.00
C ILE A 49 -22.60 12.02 -7.08
N ALA A 50 -23.28 11.30 -6.19
CA ALA A 50 -23.92 9.99 -6.46
C ALA A 50 -24.22 9.24 -5.15
N SER A 51 -25.18 9.75 -4.39
CA SER A 51 -26.05 9.00 -3.50
C SER A 51 -27.12 8.20 -4.29
N GLY A 52 -26.76 7.55 -5.39
CA GLY A 52 -27.73 6.88 -6.28
C GLY A 52 -27.06 5.82 -7.14
N GLY A 53 -27.62 4.62 -7.14
CA GLY A 53 -27.02 3.37 -7.64
C GLY A 53 -26.33 3.45 -9.00
N LEU A 54 -25.05 3.10 -9.01
CA LEU A 54 -24.28 2.70 -10.19
C LEU A 54 -23.37 1.57 -9.73
N LEU A 55 -23.38 0.45 -10.44
CA LEU A 55 -22.51 -0.70 -10.17
C LEU A 55 -21.05 -0.29 -10.38
N ILE A 56 -20.42 0.15 -9.29
CA ILE A 56 -18.99 0.45 -9.24
C ILE A 56 -18.27 -0.89 -9.33
N VAL A 57 -17.79 -1.26 -10.52
CA VAL A 57 -16.74 -2.29 -10.65
C VAL A 57 -15.43 -1.67 -10.15
N ALA A 58 -15.35 -1.53 -8.83
CA ALA A 58 -14.10 -1.23 -8.13
C ALA A 58 -13.30 -2.53 -8.11
N ALA A 59 -12.07 -2.50 -8.61
CA ALA A 59 -11.09 -3.49 -8.21
C ALA A 59 -10.97 -3.37 -6.68
N ARG A 60 -11.61 -4.29 -5.95
CA ARG A 60 -11.65 -4.26 -4.49
C ARG A 60 -10.21 -4.18 -3.97
N PRO A 61 -9.89 -3.24 -3.06
CA PRO A 61 -8.57 -3.21 -2.44
C PRO A 61 -8.25 -4.59 -1.88
N ARG A 62 -7.14 -5.19 -2.33
CA ARG A 62 -6.77 -6.54 -1.90
C ARG A 62 -5.71 -6.46 -0.81
N PRO A 63 -5.81 -7.27 0.25
CA PRO A 63 -4.79 -7.34 1.28
C PRO A 63 -3.48 -7.96 0.76
N TYR A 64 -2.37 -7.29 1.02
CA TYR A 64 -1.01 -7.71 0.72
C TYR A 64 -0.13 -7.58 1.96
N LEU A 65 0.88 -8.45 2.05
CA LEU A 65 2.06 -8.22 2.87
C LEU A 65 3.08 -7.43 2.05
N MET A 66 3.35 -6.21 2.47
CA MET A 66 4.40 -5.37 1.95
C MET A 66 5.69 -5.69 2.67
N VAL A 67 6.69 -6.16 1.92
CA VAL A 67 8.05 -6.35 2.36
C VAL A 67 8.88 -5.23 1.79
N MET A 68 9.38 -4.37 2.66
CA MET A 68 10.26 -3.28 2.29
C MET A 68 11.70 -3.67 2.62
N THR A 69 12.56 -3.59 1.62
CA THR A 69 14.01 -3.78 1.74
C THR A 69 14.74 -2.46 1.59
N ASP A 70 16.07 -2.50 1.71
CA ASP A 70 16.92 -1.37 1.37
C ASP A 70 16.84 -0.98 -0.11
N GLN A 71 16.51 -1.93 -1.01
CA GLN A 71 16.54 -1.72 -2.45
C GLN A 71 15.16 -1.61 -3.11
N ARG A 72 14.13 -2.29 -2.58
CA ARG A 72 12.84 -2.45 -3.25
C ARG A 72 11.68 -2.68 -2.28
N ILE A 73 10.48 -2.62 -2.83
CA ILE A 73 9.26 -3.05 -2.14
C ILE A 73 8.69 -4.23 -2.90
N ALA A 74 8.52 -5.35 -2.19
CA ALA A 74 7.86 -6.54 -2.68
C ALA A 74 6.49 -6.68 -2.02
N LEU A 75 5.48 -7.11 -2.78
CA LEU A 75 4.15 -7.41 -2.29
C LEU A 75 3.88 -8.90 -2.42
N VAL A 76 3.44 -9.53 -1.34
CA VAL A 76 3.01 -10.93 -1.28
C VAL A 76 1.53 -10.96 -0.98
N ASP A 77 0.74 -11.74 -1.73
CA ASP A 77 -0.70 -11.86 -1.48
C ASP A 77 -0.97 -12.26 -0.02
N PHE A 78 -1.96 -11.64 0.62
CA PHE A 78 -2.31 -11.93 2.01
C PHE A 78 -3.81 -12.11 2.20
N VAL A 79 -4.33 -13.33 2.02
CA VAL A 79 -5.77 -13.61 2.03
C VAL A 79 -6.13 -14.52 3.20
N ASN A 80 -7.13 -14.13 4.00
CA ASN A 80 -7.60 -14.91 5.16
C ASN A 80 -6.46 -15.35 6.08
N THR A 81 -5.52 -14.44 6.38
CA THR A 81 -4.30 -14.70 7.17
C THR A 81 -3.27 -15.65 6.54
N ASN A 82 -3.50 -16.12 5.31
CA ASN A 82 -2.54 -16.92 4.57
C ASN A 82 -1.60 -16.05 3.74
N VAL A 83 -0.32 -16.38 3.82
CA VAL A 83 0.75 -15.79 3.00
C VAL A 83 0.78 -16.50 1.65
N GLY A 84 0.73 -15.74 0.56
CA GLY A 84 0.86 -16.25 -0.80
C GLY A 84 2.21 -16.95 -1.01
N LYS A 85 2.26 -17.89 -1.96
CA LYS A 85 3.47 -18.68 -2.25
C LYS A 85 4.50 -17.94 -3.13
N LYS A 86 4.13 -16.78 -3.67
CA LYS A 86 4.93 -16.02 -4.64
C LYS A 86 4.83 -14.53 -4.37
N ILE A 87 5.85 -13.81 -4.81
CA ILE A 87 5.84 -12.34 -4.86
C ILE A 87 4.91 -11.93 -6.01
N ALA A 88 3.86 -11.19 -5.68
CA ALA A 88 2.87 -10.71 -6.64
C ALA A 88 3.35 -9.46 -7.39
N LEU A 89 4.17 -8.62 -6.74
CA LEU A 89 4.75 -7.42 -7.31
C LEU A 89 6.10 -7.14 -6.66
N SER A 90 7.08 -6.70 -7.43
CA SER A 90 8.37 -6.24 -6.92
C SER A 90 8.76 -4.98 -7.70
N VAL A 91 8.97 -3.88 -7.00
CA VAL A 91 9.26 -2.58 -7.61
C VAL A 91 10.43 -1.92 -6.86
N PRO A 92 11.45 -1.40 -7.57
CA PRO A 92 12.57 -0.71 -6.95
C PRO A 92 12.12 0.47 -6.08
N ARG A 93 12.78 0.69 -4.96
CA ARG A 93 12.44 1.77 -4.03
C ARG A 93 12.60 3.14 -4.68
N ALA A 94 13.63 3.30 -5.51
CA ALA A 94 13.84 4.51 -6.32
C ALA A 94 12.69 4.81 -7.28
N ASN A 95 11.91 3.79 -7.66
CA ASN A 95 10.80 3.94 -8.59
C ASN A 95 9.50 4.32 -7.89
N PHE A 96 9.47 4.37 -6.56
CA PHE A 96 8.31 4.75 -5.78
C PHE A 96 8.34 6.21 -5.38
N LYS A 97 7.27 6.94 -5.71
CA LYS A 97 6.97 8.26 -5.15
C LYS A 97 5.75 8.14 -4.26
N ALA A 98 5.95 8.24 -2.96
CA ALA A 98 4.85 8.29 -2.02
C ALA A 98 4.24 9.69 -2.00
N GLY A 99 2.96 9.77 -2.35
CA GLY A 99 2.13 10.94 -2.13
C GLY A 99 1.78 11.10 -0.65
N PRO A 100 1.04 12.16 -0.29
CA PRO A 100 0.76 12.46 1.10
C PRO A 100 -0.18 11.43 1.75
N LEU A 101 0.08 11.10 3.01
CA LEU A 101 -0.81 10.26 3.82
C LEU A 101 -2.08 11.03 4.18
N LYS A 102 -3.24 10.57 3.70
CA LYS A 102 -4.55 11.16 3.96
C LYS A 102 -5.32 10.35 5.00
N GLY A 103 -5.76 11.00 6.06
CA GLY A 103 -6.72 10.45 7.00
C GLY A 103 -8.15 10.61 6.49
N HIS A 104 -8.94 9.54 6.55
CA HIS A 104 -10.39 9.55 6.37
C HIS A 104 -11.06 9.11 7.67
N LEU A 105 -12.40 9.17 7.74
CA LEU A 105 -13.15 8.82 8.94
C LEU A 105 -12.81 7.40 9.44
N LEU A 106 -12.72 6.41 8.54
CA LEU A 106 -12.53 4.99 8.89
C LEU A 106 -11.19 4.39 8.42
N THR A 107 -10.44 5.10 7.58
CA THR A 107 -9.24 4.56 6.92
C THR A 107 -8.16 5.62 6.78
N TYR A 108 -6.92 5.18 6.61
CA TYR A 108 -5.84 6.00 6.08
C TYR A 108 -5.55 5.56 4.65
N SER A 109 -5.26 6.49 3.76
CA SER A 109 -4.85 6.17 2.40
C SER A 109 -3.64 6.98 1.97
N MET A 110 -2.81 6.37 1.13
CA MET A 110 -1.63 7.02 0.55
C MET A 110 -1.53 6.58 -0.90
N GLN A 111 -1.43 7.56 -1.81
CA GLN A 111 -1.13 7.26 -3.19
C GLN A 111 0.36 7.01 -3.33
N VAL A 112 0.70 6.00 -4.11
CA VAL A 112 2.07 5.60 -4.37
C VAL A 112 2.18 5.47 -5.88
N ASP A 113 2.83 6.46 -6.48
CA ASP A 113 3.05 6.50 -7.92
C ASP A 113 4.36 5.81 -8.23
N THR A 114 4.39 5.11 -9.36
CA THR A 114 5.64 4.56 -9.88
C THR A 114 6.18 5.43 -11.01
N ILE A 115 7.44 5.23 -11.42
CA ILE A 115 8.01 5.91 -12.59
C ILE A 115 7.16 5.71 -13.85
N ASP A 116 6.47 4.57 -13.96
CA ASP A 116 5.46 4.37 -14.99
C ASP A 116 4.15 5.05 -14.57
N PRO A 117 3.73 6.16 -15.23
CA PRO A 117 2.49 6.86 -14.89
C PRO A 117 1.23 6.02 -15.14
N ALA A 118 1.32 4.89 -15.84
CA ALA A 118 0.22 3.94 -15.98
C ALA A 118 0.01 3.07 -14.71
N MET A 119 0.98 3.02 -13.81
CA MET A 119 0.98 2.19 -12.61
C MET A 119 1.00 3.04 -11.34
N SER A 120 -0.17 3.59 -10.99
CA SER A 120 -0.41 4.22 -9.70
C SER A 120 -1.14 3.26 -8.77
N TYR A 121 -0.62 3.15 -7.54
CA TYR A 121 -1.20 2.33 -6.49
C TYR A 121 -1.77 3.22 -5.38
N ARG A 122 -2.84 2.76 -4.75
CA ARG A 122 -3.36 3.32 -3.51
C ARG A 122 -3.14 2.32 -2.41
N PHE A 123 -2.34 2.70 -1.43
CA PHE A 123 -2.19 1.96 -0.18
C PHE A 123 -3.25 2.44 0.78
N SER A 124 -3.93 1.51 1.44
CA SER A 124 -4.92 1.85 2.46
C SER A 124 -4.81 0.97 3.69
N TRP A 125 -5.13 1.56 4.83
CA TRP A 125 -5.11 0.94 6.15
C TRP A 125 -6.41 1.26 6.88
N GLY A 126 -6.87 0.34 7.73
CA GLY A 126 -7.98 0.63 8.64
C GLY A 126 -7.55 1.63 9.72
N ARG A 127 -8.50 2.34 10.34
CA ARG A 127 -8.19 3.32 11.41
C ARG A 127 -7.38 2.72 12.57
N ALA A 128 -7.64 1.47 12.94
CA ALA A 128 -6.88 0.75 13.97
C ALA A 128 -5.39 0.52 13.60
N GLN A 129 -5.03 0.70 12.33
CA GLN A 129 -3.67 0.55 11.79
C GLN A 129 -2.98 1.90 11.57
N ALA A 130 -3.48 3.00 12.16
CA ALA A 130 -2.90 4.35 12.00
C ALA A 130 -1.38 4.39 12.27
N LYS A 131 -0.91 3.71 13.32
CA LYS A 131 0.53 3.62 13.65
C LYS A 131 1.34 2.97 12.52
N ILE A 132 0.78 1.94 11.88
CA ILE A 132 1.41 1.26 10.74
C ILE A 132 1.41 2.19 9.52
N ALA A 133 0.28 2.85 9.24
CA ALA A 133 0.17 3.80 8.14
C ALA A 133 1.20 4.93 8.24
N LYS A 134 1.35 5.53 9.43
CA LYS A 134 2.36 6.58 9.70
C LYS A 134 3.78 6.05 9.56
N ARG A 135 4.08 4.83 10.04
CA ARG A 135 5.40 4.20 9.90
C ARG A 135 5.75 3.93 8.44
N VAL A 136 4.80 3.40 7.66
CA VAL A 136 4.99 3.15 6.23
C VAL A 136 5.17 4.46 5.47
N ALA A 137 4.35 5.48 5.76
CA ALA A 137 4.49 6.80 5.16
C ALA A 137 5.88 7.41 5.43
N ALA A 138 6.36 7.35 6.67
CA ALA A 138 7.70 7.83 7.04
C ALA A 138 8.80 7.07 6.31
N ALA A 139 8.70 5.74 6.24
CA ALA A 139 9.68 4.91 5.55
C ALA A 139 9.75 5.16 4.03
N LEU A 140 8.63 5.55 3.44
CA LEU A 140 8.52 5.88 2.01
C LEU A 140 8.79 7.35 1.71
N GLY A 141 9.15 8.15 2.72
CA GLY A 141 9.40 9.59 2.55
C GLY A 141 8.17 10.38 2.14
N SER A 142 6.97 9.88 2.47
CA SER A 142 5.72 10.56 2.18
C SER A 142 5.68 11.92 2.91
N PRO A 143 5.35 13.02 2.21
CA PRO A 143 5.07 14.27 2.90
C PRO A 143 3.80 14.07 3.73
N ILE A 144 3.89 14.21 5.05
CA ILE A 144 2.70 14.14 5.91
C ILE A 144 1.73 15.22 5.42
N ALA A 145 0.50 14.84 5.08
CA ALA A 145 -0.48 15.82 4.62
C ALA A 145 -0.70 16.86 5.74
N ALA A 146 -0.65 18.14 5.40
CA ALA A 146 -0.84 19.26 6.32
C ALA A 146 -2.20 19.28 7.04
N ALA A 147 -3.11 18.33 6.75
CA ALA A 147 -4.44 18.23 7.35
C ALA A 147 -4.49 17.46 8.69
N ASP A 148 -3.37 16.93 9.20
CA ASP A 148 -3.30 16.22 10.51
C ASP A 148 -2.55 17.06 11.58
N GLN A 149 -2.55 18.40 11.45
CA GLN A 149 -1.97 19.34 12.44
C GLN A 149 -3.02 20.07 13.30
N THR A 150 -4.29 19.69 13.23
CA THR A 150 -5.35 20.33 14.03
C THR A 150 -6.03 19.35 14.98
N VAL A 151 -5.83 19.66 16.27
CA VAL A 151 -6.48 19.23 17.51
C VAL A 151 -5.93 17.97 18.19
#